data_AF-A0A1H0EHU7-F1
#
_entry.id   AF-A0A1H0EHU7-F1
#
_cell.length_a   1.000
_cell.length_b   1.000
_cell.length_c   1.000
_cell.angle_alpha   90.00
_cell.angle_beta   90.00
_cell.angle_gamma   90.00
#
_symmetry.space_group_name_H-M   'P 1'
#
loop_
_entity.id
_entity.type
_entity.pdbx_description
1 polymer ?
#
loop_
_entity_poly.entity_id
_entity_poly.type
_entity_poly.pdbx_seq_one_letter_code
_entity_poly.pdbx_strand_id
1 'polypeptide(L)'
;MLTDSEARALLREAATTIDVAPSGPIETSGRRPRWQALAAAAAVLVLVSGAAAVVARGSDGDRPDPAPSPSMTPDSVLQADQIPSVFGLSVQHAEAMLTDLGLEVQPSRYPDDIAQECGEPPGRAWRTEPPIGTRFEPGDPVTLVPSGVDMSGAYCIPQPRRQESYAFLDFAGSRGPGPTFADQVTLYVDGALTATLSADEAADQEAWGESSALTILERARQVVVPASDRGEFVTRTYGAYRGPFLTTRVGNPVDACRWGRVPAPPAGRQAWSIELSLITSDDCPAAVDLYETGGRIDTVIAYSAAPKPRSTNPGQLAVPKVVGIDEAAARAVLLDLGIDVSVDYKDRAGCLPDGVVLRQQPTAGEPAPHGDRVHLVVNRNQDDGCGGPPGPAAGERDRIGRLFVEFARGERDLPPVDTPVDLYLGNRFVKTISAEDSGVRSSYELCVPGGYAERSCPLSSIPLLAEGGDVELLADNPYELLSLLEPETPPQFRDRNAVTVAPTRDENRALLDTWAVQIGYNDVGQITAVNLLMGAP
;
A
#
# COMPACT_ATOMS: atom_id res chain seq x y z
N MET A 1 41.93 3.95 -27.17
CA MET A 1 41.34 2.83 -26.40
C MET A 1 42.49 1.93 -26.00
N LEU A 2 42.65 1.67 -24.70
CA LEU A 2 43.64 0.71 -24.21
C LEU A 2 43.15 -0.70 -24.56
N THR A 3 44.06 -1.55 -25.01
CA THR A 3 43.80 -2.98 -25.21
C THR A 3 43.66 -3.69 -23.86
N ASP A 4 43.00 -4.85 -23.81
CA ASP A 4 42.83 -5.64 -22.58
C ASP A 4 44.19 -5.99 -21.93
N SER A 5 45.21 -6.23 -22.74
CA SER A 5 46.58 -6.46 -22.28
C SER A 5 47.20 -5.25 -21.59
N GLU A 6 46.97 -4.04 -22.12
CA GLU A 6 47.48 -2.80 -21.53
C GLU A 6 46.73 -2.47 -20.24
N ALA A 7 45.41 -2.70 -20.20
CA ALA A 7 44.62 -2.53 -18.98
C ALA A 7 45.08 -3.48 -17.85
N ARG A 8 45.35 -4.76 -18.17
CA ARG A 8 45.86 -5.72 -17.18
C ARG A 8 47.29 -5.44 -16.71
N ALA A 9 48.12 -4.82 -17.55
CA ALA A 9 49.46 -4.39 -17.16
C ALA A 9 49.37 -3.24 -16.15
N LEU A 10 48.54 -2.24 -16.43
CA LEU A 10 48.30 -1.10 -15.54
C LEU A 10 47.71 -1.52 -14.17
N LEU A 11 46.80 -2.49 -14.16
CA LEU A 11 46.24 -3.02 -12.91
C LEU A 11 47.26 -3.76 -12.05
N ARG A 12 48.23 -4.47 -12.67
CA ARG A 12 49.32 -5.12 -11.91
C ARG A 12 50.30 -4.11 -11.33
N GLU A 13 50.60 -3.05 -12.07
CA GLU A 13 51.45 -1.95 -11.60
C GLU A 13 50.78 -1.18 -10.45
N ALA A 14 49.46 -0.95 -10.53
CA ALA A 14 48.68 -0.36 -9.45
C ALA A 14 48.58 -1.27 -8.22
N ALA A 15 48.57 -2.60 -8.38
CA ALA A 15 48.52 -3.52 -7.24
C ALA A 15 49.84 -3.52 -6.42
N THR A 16 50.96 -3.11 -7.02
CA THR A 16 52.26 -3.01 -6.34
C THR A 16 52.46 -1.76 -5.50
N THR A 17 51.53 -0.80 -5.54
CA THR A 17 51.58 0.45 -4.75
C THR A 17 50.71 0.42 -3.50
N ILE A 18 50.04 -0.71 -3.23
CA ILE A 18 49.20 -0.90 -2.05
C ILE A 18 49.95 -1.79 -1.05
N ASP A 19 50.48 -1.18 0.01
CA ASP A 19 50.99 -1.90 1.17
C ASP A 19 49.81 -2.49 1.97
N VAL A 20 49.60 -3.80 1.84
CA VAL A 20 48.62 -4.55 2.64
C VAL A 20 49.36 -5.22 3.80
N ALA A 21 49.00 -4.85 5.03
CA ALA A 21 49.56 -5.48 6.22
C ALA A 21 49.24 -6.99 6.27
N PRO A 22 50.18 -7.85 6.70
CA PRO A 22 49.94 -9.29 6.75
C PRO A 22 48.84 -9.63 7.77
N SER A 23 47.89 -10.46 7.34
CA SER A 23 46.81 -10.98 8.19
C SER A 23 47.37 -11.83 9.33
N GLY A 24 47.00 -11.47 10.56
CA GLY A 24 47.30 -12.26 11.75
C GLY A 24 46.53 -13.59 11.77
N PRO A 25 47.00 -14.59 12.54
CA PRO A 25 46.38 -15.91 12.58
C PRO A 25 45.02 -15.88 13.28
N ILE A 26 44.06 -16.61 12.71
CA ILE A 26 42.72 -16.82 13.24
C ILE A 26 42.82 -17.77 14.45
N GLU A 27 42.48 -17.27 15.65
CA GLU A 27 42.31 -18.11 16.84
C GLU A 27 41.00 -18.91 16.73
N THR A 28 41.13 -20.24 16.64
CA THR A 28 40.00 -21.16 16.75
C THR A 28 39.90 -21.63 18.21
N SER A 29 38.88 -21.17 18.94
CA SER A 29 38.61 -21.69 20.28
C SER A 29 37.98 -23.09 20.18
N GLY A 30 38.70 -24.07 20.70
CA GLY A 30 38.44 -25.49 20.53
C GLY A 30 37.25 -26.03 21.35
N ARG A 31 36.55 -27.00 20.74
CA ARG A 31 35.64 -27.95 21.41
C ARG A 31 36.37 -28.75 22.49
N ARG A 32 35.71 -28.96 23.63
CA ARG A 32 35.92 -30.12 24.52
C ARG A 32 34.57 -30.77 24.89
N PRO A 33 34.43 -32.12 24.81
CA PRO A 33 33.22 -32.85 25.17
C PRO A 33 33.34 -33.56 26.53
N ARG A 34 32.23 -33.66 27.28
CA ARG A 34 32.02 -34.56 28.43
C ARG A 34 30.50 -34.81 28.51
N TRP A 35 29.92 -35.90 27.98
CA TRP A 35 29.87 -37.28 28.50
C TRP A 35 29.83 -37.36 30.04
N GLN A 36 28.81 -38.07 30.56
CA GLN A 36 28.30 -38.18 31.94
C GLN A 36 27.19 -37.12 32.22
N ALA A 37 25.89 -37.44 32.30
CA ALA A 37 25.27 -38.62 32.86
C ALA A 37 23.93 -38.97 32.15
N LEU A 38 23.89 -40.15 31.55
CA LEU A 38 22.69 -40.98 31.43
C LEU A 38 22.90 -42.14 32.39
N ALA A 39 22.05 -42.26 33.42
CA ALA A 39 21.66 -43.54 34.05
C ALA A 39 20.80 -43.28 35.29
N ALA A 40 19.48 -43.27 35.11
CA ALA A 40 18.47 -43.84 36.01
C ALA A 40 17.10 -43.29 35.55
N ALA A 41 16.08 -44.07 35.26
CA ALA A 41 15.94 -45.50 35.13
C ALA A 41 14.60 -45.68 34.40
N ALA A 42 14.63 -46.38 33.26
CA ALA A 42 13.41 -46.93 32.66
C ALA A 42 12.95 -48.11 33.53
N ALA A 43 11.95 -47.87 34.36
CA ALA A 43 11.04 -48.84 34.96
C ALA A 43 9.84 -47.99 35.42
N VAL A 44 8.66 -48.05 34.84
CA VAL A 44 7.79 -49.23 34.72
C VAL A 44 6.85 -49.01 33.54
N LEU A 45 6.86 -49.97 32.61
CA LEU A 45 5.81 -50.15 31.62
C LEU A 45 4.91 -51.29 32.14
N VAL A 46 3.59 -51.13 31.91
CA VAL A 46 2.52 -52.13 31.95
C VAL A 46 1.73 -52.30 33.26
N LEU A 47 0.39 -52.42 33.07
CA LEU A 47 -0.74 -52.69 33.99
C LEU A 47 -1.45 -51.39 34.44
N VAL A 48 -2.60 -50.99 33.88
CA VAL A 48 -3.88 -51.72 33.83
C VAL A 48 -4.71 -51.29 32.60
N SER A 49 -5.25 -52.27 31.90
CA SER A 49 -6.23 -52.16 30.83
C SER A 49 -7.65 -52.52 31.31
N GLY A 50 -8.65 -51.85 30.72
CA GLY A 50 -10.08 -52.22 30.67
C GLY A 50 -10.96 -51.65 31.79
N ALA A 51 -12.20 -51.19 31.62
CA ALA A 51 -13.16 -50.99 30.52
C ALA A 51 -14.21 -49.98 31.10
N ALA A 52 -15.01 -49.15 30.41
CA ALA A 52 -16.02 -49.39 29.37
C ALA A 52 -16.58 -48.00 28.95
N ALA A 53 -16.70 -47.67 27.67
CA ALA A 53 -17.91 -47.77 26.83
C ALA A 53 -18.88 -46.54 26.86
N VAL A 54 -18.98 -45.90 25.68
CA VAL A 54 -20.10 -45.13 25.08
C VAL A 54 -20.41 -43.72 25.63
N VAL A 55 -20.12 -42.67 24.84
CA VAL A 55 -21.06 -41.89 24.01
C VAL A 55 -20.23 -41.01 23.06
N ALA A 56 -20.56 -41.07 21.77
CA ALA A 56 -19.97 -40.28 20.69
C ALA A 56 -20.52 -38.85 20.66
N ARG A 57 -19.63 -37.84 20.55
CA ARG A 57 -19.83 -36.61 19.77
C ARG A 57 -18.45 -36.15 19.27
N GLY A 58 -18.32 -36.08 17.95
CA GLY A 58 -17.07 -35.71 17.27
C GLY A 58 -16.77 -34.22 17.38
N SER A 59 -15.48 -33.92 17.55
CA SER A 59 -14.88 -32.62 17.30
C SER A 59 -13.67 -32.87 16.40
N ASP A 60 -13.85 -32.58 15.11
CA ASP A 60 -12.76 -32.26 14.20
C ASP A 60 -12.01 -31.03 14.74
N GLY A 61 -10.68 -31.04 14.64
CA GLY A 61 -9.89 -29.85 14.96
C GLY A 61 -8.43 -30.14 15.24
N ASP A 62 -7.71 -30.70 14.26
CA ASP A 62 -6.27 -30.48 14.16
C ASP A 62 -5.91 -30.43 12.67
N ARG A 63 -6.10 -29.23 12.10
CA ARG A 63 -5.54 -28.84 10.81
C ARG A 63 -4.53 -27.73 11.13
N PRO A 64 -3.28 -27.80 10.66
CA PRO A 64 -2.35 -26.69 10.80
C PRO A 64 -2.94 -25.46 10.10
N ASP A 65 -2.90 -24.30 10.76
CA ASP A 65 -3.37 -23.04 10.20
C ASP A 65 -2.68 -22.79 8.84
N PRO A 66 -3.43 -22.42 7.79
CA PRO A 66 -2.82 -22.01 6.54
C PRO A 66 -1.98 -20.75 6.80
N ALA A 67 -0.81 -20.68 6.15
CA ALA A 67 0.04 -19.50 6.17
C ALA A 67 -0.78 -18.24 5.86
N PRO A 68 -0.51 -17.09 6.51
CA PRO A 68 -1.22 -15.86 6.24
C PRO A 68 -1.05 -15.52 4.75
N SER A 69 -2.19 -15.45 4.04
CA SER A 69 -2.24 -14.93 2.68
C SER A 69 -1.74 -13.49 2.67
N PRO A 70 -1.07 -13.03 1.60
CA PRO A 70 -0.57 -11.67 1.51
C PRO A 70 -1.74 -10.70 1.68
N SER A 71 -1.69 -9.91 2.75
CA SER A 71 -2.75 -9.00 3.16
C SER A 71 -2.93 -7.90 2.11
N MET A 72 -3.96 -8.05 1.27
CA MET A 72 -4.66 -6.92 0.68
C MET A 72 -5.21 -6.06 1.82
N THR A 73 -5.06 -4.74 1.71
CA THR A 73 -5.53 -3.77 2.69
C THR A 73 -7.04 -3.91 2.97
N PRO A 74 -7.52 -3.62 4.20
CA PRO A 74 -8.90 -3.87 4.61
C PRO A 74 -9.99 -3.18 3.76
N ASP A 75 -9.65 -2.13 3.01
CA ASP A 75 -10.60 -1.30 2.26
C ASP A 75 -10.88 -1.75 0.81
N SER A 76 -10.29 -2.87 0.40
CA SER A 76 -10.41 -3.42 -0.96
C SER A 76 -11.39 -4.59 -1.10
N VAL A 77 -11.87 -5.14 0.02
CA VAL A 77 -12.71 -6.34 0.07
C VAL A 77 -14.10 -5.95 0.59
N LEU A 78 -15.08 -5.95 -0.32
CA LEU A 78 -16.49 -5.81 0.04
C LEU A 78 -16.92 -6.97 0.94
N GLN A 79 -17.80 -6.67 1.89
CA GLN A 79 -18.47 -7.70 2.69
C GLN A 79 -19.36 -8.57 1.79
N ALA A 80 -19.60 -9.81 2.21
CA ALA A 80 -20.39 -10.77 1.42
C ALA A 80 -21.83 -10.32 1.14
N ASP A 81 -22.37 -9.42 1.99
CA ASP A 81 -23.70 -8.83 1.84
C ASP A 81 -23.70 -7.53 1.03
N GLN A 82 -22.61 -7.19 0.34
CA GLN A 82 -22.49 -6.00 -0.51
C GLN A 82 -22.42 -6.36 -2.00
N ILE A 83 -23.09 -5.58 -2.85
CA ILE A 83 -23.09 -5.78 -4.30
C ILE A 83 -21.64 -5.71 -4.83
N PRO A 84 -21.11 -6.76 -5.47
CA PRO A 84 -19.71 -6.82 -5.89
C PRO A 84 -19.43 -6.02 -7.17
N SER A 85 -18.15 -5.92 -7.53
CA SER A 85 -17.73 -5.41 -8.84
C SER A 85 -18.19 -6.34 -9.97
N VAL A 86 -18.99 -5.80 -10.87
CA VAL A 86 -19.33 -6.42 -12.17
C VAL A 86 -18.34 -6.07 -13.27
N PHE A 87 -17.32 -5.26 -12.96
CA PHE A 87 -16.35 -4.79 -13.94
C PHE A 87 -15.63 -5.96 -14.62
N GLY A 88 -15.41 -5.82 -15.92
CA GLY A 88 -14.71 -6.83 -16.69
C GLY A 88 -15.53 -8.09 -16.95
N LEU A 89 -16.84 -8.10 -16.69
CA LEU A 89 -17.74 -9.20 -17.06
C LEU A 89 -18.57 -8.84 -18.30
N SER A 90 -19.02 -9.86 -19.04
CA SER A 90 -20.16 -9.70 -19.96
C SER A 90 -21.46 -9.53 -19.15
N VAL A 91 -22.51 -8.99 -19.79
CA VAL A 91 -23.85 -8.94 -19.18
C VAL A 91 -24.28 -10.30 -18.67
N GLN A 92 -24.15 -11.34 -19.49
CA GLN A 92 -24.51 -12.72 -19.12
C GLN A 92 -23.77 -13.22 -17.88
N HIS A 93 -22.45 -12.99 -17.80
CA HIS A 93 -21.66 -13.45 -16.65
C HIS A 93 -21.93 -12.63 -15.39
N ALA A 94 -22.20 -11.33 -15.53
CA ALA A 94 -22.60 -10.48 -14.41
C ALA A 94 -23.99 -10.88 -13.89
N GLU A 95 -24.96 -11.14 -14.78
CA GLU A 95 -26.28 -11.65 -14.41
C GLU A 95 -26.19 -12.96 -13.62
N ALA A 96 -25.39 -13.92 -14.12
CA ALA A 96 -25.17 -15.19 -13.44
C ALA A 96 -24.55 -14.99 -12.05
N MET A 97 -23.51 -14.15 -11.94
CA MET A 97 -22.85 -13.83 -10.67
C MET A 97 -23.82 -13.19 -9.66
N LEU A 98 -24.62 -12.20 -10.08
CA LEU A 98 -25.57 -11.53 -9.20
C LEU A 98 -26.73 -12.46 -8.78
N THR A 99 -27.19 -13.31 -9.70
CA THR A 99 -28.23 -14.30 -9.41
C THR A 99 -27.75 -15.37 -8.42
N ASP A 100 -26.49 -15.81 -8.52
CA ASP A 100 -25.88 -16.75 -7.58
C ASP A 100 -25.77 -16.18 -6.16
N LEU A 101 -25.59 -14.85 -6.05
CA LEU A 101 -25.67 -14.12 -4.78
C LEU A 101 -27.09 -13.97 -4.23
N GLY A 102 -28.11 -14.41 -4.98
CA GLY A 102 -29.51 -14.34 -4.59
C GLY A 102 -30.20 -13.02 -4.93
N LEU A 103 -29.59 -12.15 -5.73
CA LEU A 103 -30.23 -10.91 -6.19
C LEU A 103 -31.21 -11.18 -7.35
N GLU A 104 -32.31 -10.43 -7.40
CA GLU A 104 -33.23 -10.44 -8.53
C GLU A 104 -32.77 -9.47 -9.62
N VAL A 105 -32.10 -9.99 -10.66
CA VAL A 105 -31.58 -9.13 -11.74
C VAL A 105 -32.73 -8.68 -12.66
N GLN A 106 -32.87 -7.36 -12.80
CA GLN A 106 -33.88 -6.72 -13.64
C GLN A 106 -33.21 -5.99 -14.82
N PRO A 107 -33.83 -6.00 -16.02
CA PRO A 107 -33.36 -5.15 -17.11
C PRO A 107 -33.56 -3.68 -16.75
N SER A 108 -32.72 -2.79 -17.29
CA SER A 108 -32.95 -1.36 -17.08
C SER A 108 -34.35 -0.95 -17.57
N ARG A 109 -34.99 -0.09 -16.77
CA ARG A 109 -36.29 0.52 -17.10
C ARG A 109 -36.21 1.46 -18.29
N TYR A 110 -35.00 1.93 -18.63
CA TYR A 110 -34.76 2.72 -19.82
C TYR A 110 -33.93 1.86 -20.78
N PRO A 111 -34.50 1.42 -21.91
CA PRO A 111 -33.80 0.58 -22.89
C PRO A 111 -32.59 1.28 -23.54
N ASP A 112 -32.48 2.60 -23.37
CA ASP A 112 -31.36 3.43 -23.79
C ASP A 112 -30.33 3.68 -22.66
N ASP A 113 -30.48 3.08 -21.48
CA ASP A 113 -29.47 3.12 -20.42
C ASP A 113 -28.30 2.20 -20.80
N ILE A 114 -27.51 2.73 -21.73
CA ILE A 114 -26.26 2.16 -22.16
C ILE A 114 -25.15 3.14 -21.82
N ALA A 115 -24.07 2.63 -21.24
CA ALA A 115 -22.90 3.45 -21.01
C ALA A 115 -22.30 3.86 -22.36
N GLN A 116 -22.24 5.17 -22.61
CA GLN A 116 -21.60 5.74 -23.78
C GLN A 116 -20.12 5.94 -23.46
N GLU A 117 -19.36 4.86 -23.60
CA GLU A 117 -17.93 4.81 -23.28
C GLU A 117 -17.10 4.64 -24.55
N CYS A 118 -15.89 5.19 -24.53
CA CYS A 118 -15.06 5.31 -25.73
C CYS A 118 -14.44 3.96 -26.12
N GLY A 119 -15.00 3.30 -27.14
CA GLY A 119 -14.49 2.03 -27.65
C GLY A 119 -14.71 0.84 -26.71
N GLU A 120 -15.63 0.95 -25.75
CA GLU A 120 -16.08 -0.19 -24.95
C GLU A 120 -16.88 -1.17 -25.82
N PRO A 121 -16.55 -2.48 -25.84
CA PRO A 121 -17.34 -3.44 -26.58
C PRO A 121 -18.79 -3.45 -26.07
N PRO A 122 -19.80 -3.51 -26.94
CA PRO A 122 -21.19 -3.60 -26.50
C PRO A 122 -21.44 -4.89 -25.71
N GLY A 123 -22.32 -4.83 -24.70
CA GLY A 123 -22.73 -5.99 -23.91
C GLY A 123 -21.76 -6.40 -22.80
N ARG A 124 -20.89 -5.49 -22.35
CA ARG A 124 -20.17 -5.62 -21.07
C ARG A 124 -21.02 -5.09 -19.92
N ALA A 125 -20.84 -5.63 -18.74
CA ALA A 125 -21.43 -5.08 -17.54
C ALA A 125 -20.69 -3.79 -17.15
N TRP A 126 -21.40 -2.67 -17.16
CA TRP A 126 -20.83 -1.36 -16.85
C TRP A 126 -21.00 -1.03 -15.36
N ARG A 127 -22.23 -1.07 -14.87
CA ARG A 127 -22.55 -0.79 -13.46
C ARG A 127 -23.86 -1.47 -13.05
N THR A 128 -24.13 -1.44 -11.75
CA THR A 128 -25.41 -1.87 -11.17
C THR A 128 -26.17 -0.69 -10.56
N GLU A 129 -27.48 -0.85 -10.40
CA GLU A 129 -28.33 -0.01 -9.57
C GLU A 129 -29.17 -0.92 -8.65
N PRO A 130 -29.01 -0.87 -7.31
CA PRO A 130 -28.10 0.00 -6.57
C PRO A 130 -26.61 -0.21 -6.91
N PRO A 131 -25.76 0.82 -6.74
CA PRO A 131 -24.36 0.75 -7.13
C PRO A 131 -23.56 -0.22 -6.28
N ILE A 132 -22.38 -0.57 -6.79
CA ILE A 132 -21.37 -1.40 -6.13
C ILE A 132 -21.15 -1.00 -4.65
N GLY A 133 -21.02 -1.99 -3.79
CA GLY A 133 -20.84 -1.83 -2.35
C GLY A 133 -22.12 -1.54 -1.55
N THR A 134 -23.27 -1.37 -2.22
CA THR A 134 -24.57 -1.30 -1.53
C THR A 134 -24.87 -2.63 -0.84
N ARG A 135 -25.35 -2.61 0.40
CA ARG A 135 -25.78 -3.84 1.09
C ARG A 135 -27.08 -4.39 0.49
N PHE A 136 -27.22 -5.71 0.45
CA PHE A 136 -28.40 -6.39 -0.09
C PHE A 136 -28.81 -7.59 0.76
N GLU A 137 -30.08 -7.98 0.63
CA GLU A 137 -30.63 -9.25 1.09
C GLU A 137 -31.02 -10.13 -0.12
N PRO A 138 -31.04 -11.48 0.03
CA PRO A 138 -31.53 -12.35 -1.03
C PRO A 138 -32.97 -11.98 -1.44
N GLY A 139 -33.21 -11.82 -2.74
CA GLY A 139 -34.44 -11.34 -3.32
C GLY A 139 -34.44 -9.86 -3.67
N ASP A 140 -33.44 -9.09 -3.22
CA ASP A 140 -33.37 -7.66 -3.55
C ASP A 140 -33.19 -7.43 -5.07
N PRO A 141 -33.89 -6.44 -5.64
CA PRO A 141 -33.77 -6.14 -7.06
C PRO A 141 -32.46 -5.44 -7.37
N VAL A 142 -31.78 -5.85 -8.43
CA VAL A 142 -30.60 -5.17 -8.98
C VAL A 142 -30.76 -4.96 -10.48
N THR A 143 -30.61 -3.72 -10.92
CA THR A 143 -30.58 -3.38 -12.35
C THR A 143 -29.15 -3.44 -12.85
N LEU A 144 -28.91 -4.19 -13.93
CA LEU A 144 -27.61 -4.23 -14.59
C LEU A 144 -27.61 -3.30 -15.80
N VAL A 145 -26.66 -2.36 -15.84
CA VAL A 145 -26.49 -1.42 -16.94
C VAL A 145 -25.37 -1.92 -17.86
N PRO A 146 -25.66 -2.21 -19.13
CA PRO A 146 -24.64 -2.64 -20.08
C PRO A 146 -23.84 -1.47 -20.68
N SER A 147 -22.63 -1.74 -21.17
CA SER A 147 -21.96 -0.87 -22.14
C SER A 147 -22.72 -0.88 -23.47
N GLY A 148 -22.77 0.27 -24.15
CA GLY A 148 -23.38 0.35 -25.47
C GLY A 148 -22.71 1.35 -26.41
N VAL A 149 -23.50 1.85 -27.37
CA VAL A 149 -23.11 2.49 -28.65
C VAL A 149 -21.67 2.99 -28.71
N ASP A 150 -20.96 2.47 -29.72
CA ASP A 150 -19.65 2.97 -30.11
C ASP A 150 -19.70 4.48 -30.35
N MET A 151 -19.01 5.23 -29.46
CA MET A 151 -18.87 6.68 -29.55
C MET A 151 -17.81 7.12 -30.56
N SER A 152 -17.36 6.28 -31.50
CA SER A 152 -16.31 6.59 -32.49
C SER A 152 -16.50 7.90 -33.31
N GLY A 153 -17.69 8.52 -33.28
CA GLY A 153 -17.97 9.85 -33.83
C GLY A 153 -17.86 11.05 -32.88
N ALA A 154 -17.72 10.84 -31.56
CA ALA A 154 -17.42 11.88 -30.57
C ALA A 154 -15.92 12.16 -30.51
N TYR A 155 -15.48 13.26 -29.88
CA TYR A 155 -14.07 13.52 -29.58
C TYR A 155 -13.54 12.48 -28.57
N CYS A 156 -13.32 11.25 -29.00
CA CYS A 156 -12.78 10.18 -28.18
C CYS A 156 -11.63 9.46 -28.87
N ILE A 157 -10.63 9.07 -28.08
CA ILE A 157 -9.47 8.31 -28.57
C ILE A 157 -9.70 6.85 -28.16
N PRO A 158 -10.11 5.96 -29.07
CA PRO A 158 -10.30 4.55 -28.74
C PRO A 158 -8.95 3.93 -28.36
N GLN A 159 -8.94 3.11 -27.31
CA GLN A 159 -7.74 2.40 -26.89
C GLN A 159 -7.52 1.15 -27.78
N PRO A 160 -6.28 0.82 -28.16
CA PRO A 160 -6.00 -0.29 -29.06
C PRO A 160 -6.32 -1.64 -28.40
N ARG A 161 -6.73 -2.62 -29.21
CA ARG A 161 -6.98 -4.01 -28.80
C ARG A 161 -7.95 -4.17 -27.61
N ARG A 162 -8.93 -3.28 -27.52
CA ARG A 162 -9.87 -3.24 -26.38
C ARG A 162 -10.70 -4.52 -26.28
N GLN A 163 -11.23 -4.99 -27.41
CA GLN A 163 -12.04 -6.20 -27.49
C GLN A 163 -11.23 -7.45 -27.11
N GLU A 164 -10.01 -7.58 -27.62
CA GLU A 164 -9.11 -8.68 -27.32
C GLU A 164 -8.68 -8.67 -25.85
N SER A 165 -8.59 -7.50 -25.23
CA SER A 165 -8.23 -7.36 -23.81
C SER A 165 -9.33 -7.86 -22.90
N TYR A 166 -10.59 -7.57 -23.25
CA TYR A 166 -11.73 -8.20 -22.56
C TYR A 166 -11.81 -9.70 -22.80
N ALA A 167 -11.48 -10.19 -24.01
CA ALA A 167 -11.42 -11.63 -24.25
C ALA A 167 -10.36 -12.31 -23.39
N PHE A 168 -9.20 -11.67 -23.17
CA PHE A 168 -8.19 -12.17 -22.24
C PHE A 168 -8.65 -12.15 -20.77
N LEU A 169 -9.38 -11.12 -20.34
CA LEU A 169 -10.00 -11.08 -19.01
C LEU A 169 -11.08 -12.17 -18.85
N ASP A 170 -11.86 -12.44 -19.88
CA ASP A 170 -12.84 -13.52 -19.88
C ASP A 170 -12.13 -14.88 -19.79
N PHE A 171 -11.03 -15.08 -20.53
CA PHE A 171 -10.19 -16.28 -20.40
C PHE A 171 -9.62 -16.44 -18.98
N ALA A 172 -9.05 -15.36 -18.41
CA ALA A 172 -8.47 -15.36 -17.07
C ALA A 172 -9.45 -15.82 -15.99
N GLY A 173 -10.72 -15.49 -16.17
CA GLY A 173 -11.79 -15.89 -15.27
C GLY A 173 -12.60 -17.11 -15.69
N SER A 174 -12.11 -17.91 -16.64
CA SER A 174 -12.81 -19.11 -17.15
C SER A 174 -14.20 -18.85 -17.74
N ARG A 175 -14.38 -17.66 -18.33
CA ARG A 175 -15.63 -17.14 -18.90
C ARG A 175 -15.59 -17.00 -20.43
N GLY A 176 -14.49 -17.39 -21.06
CA GLY A 176 -14.31 -17.25 -22.49
C GLY A 176 -13.21 -18.17 -23.03
N PRO A 177 -13.13 -18.30 -24.37
CA PRO A 177 -12.06 -19.06 -24.99
C PRO A 177 -10.71 -18.38 -24.73
N GLY A 178 -9.66 -19.20 -24.62
CA GLY A 178 -8.30 -18.70 -24.55
C GLY A 178 -7.86 -18.00 -25.84
N PRO A 179 -6.91 -17.06 -25.76
CA PRO A 179 -6.27 -16.48 -26.94
C PRO A 179 -5.45 -17.56 -27.67
N THR A 180 -4.93 -17.22 -28.85
CA THR A 180 -4.04 -18.14 -29.56
C THR A 180 -2.64 -18.08 -28.96
N PHE A 181 -2.18 -19.20 -28.43
CA PHE A 181 -0.83 -19.35 -27.89
C PHE A 181 0.16 -19.89 -28.93
N ALA A 182 1.44 -19.54 -28.77
CA ALA A 182 2.54 -20.15 -29.48
C ALA A 182 2.85 -21.54 -28.90
N ASP A 183 3.66 -22.34 -29.60
CA ASP A 183 4.02 -23.70 -29.17
C ASP A 183 4.64 -23.74 -27.77
N GLN A 184 5.28 -22.64 -27.37
CA GLN A 184 5.87 -22.44 -26.06
C GLN A 184 5.54 -21.02 -25.56
N VAL A 185 5.01 -20.93 -24.35
CA VAL A 185 4.59 -19.70 -23.68
C VAL A 185 5.38 -19.52 -22.39
N THR A 186 6.16 -18.46 -22.30
CA THR A 186 6.97 -18.16 -21.12
C THR A 186 6.22 -17.20 -20.20
N LEU A 187 6.05 -17.59 -18.94
CA LEU A 187 5.30 -16.82 -17.95
C LEU A 187 6.23 -16.18 -16.92
N TYR A 188 6.05 -14.89 -16.70
CA TYR A 188 6.72 -14.14 -15.65
C TYR A 188 5.71 -13.47 -14.74
N VAL A 189 6.01 -13.43 -13.44
CA VAL A 189 5.25 -12.68 -12.45
C VAL A 189 6.24 -11.88 -11.62
N ASP A 190 6.09 -10.57 -11.58
CA ASP A 190 6.93 -9.65 -10.81
C ASP A 190 8.44 -9.87 -11.02
N GLY A 191 8.83 -10.22 -12.25
CA GLY A 191 10.22 -10.47 -12.63
C GLY A 191 10.72 -11.90 -12.47
N ALA A 192 10.00 -12.76 -11.76
CA ALA A 192 10.35 -14.17 -11.64
C ALA A 192 9.77 -14.96 -12.81
N LEU A 193 10.59 -15.82 -13.43
CA LEU A 193 10.10 -16.86 -14.34
C LEU A 193 9.29 -17.87 -13.52
N THR A 194 7.99 -17.96 -13.78
CA THR A 194 7.09 -18.84 -13.02
C THR A 194 6.83 -20.16 -13.74
N ALA A 195 6.72 -20.13 -15.07
CA ALA A 195 6.49 -21.32 -15.87
C ALA A 195 6.90 -21.13 -17.33
N THR A 196 6.99 -22.26 -18.03
CA THR A 196 7.03 -22.34 -19.48
C THR A 196 6.05 -23.42 -19.90
N LEU A 197 4.97 -23.01 -20.55
CA LEU A 197 3.85 -23.88 -20.90
C LEU A 197 3.89 -24.20 -22.40
N SER A 198 3.44 -25.39 -22.78
CA SER A 198 3.05 -25.66 -24.17
C SER A 198 1.78 -24.88 -24.54
N ALA A 199 1.43 -24.85 -25.83
CA ALA A 199 0.18 -24.23 -26.28
C ALA A 199 -1.07 -24.81 -25.60
N ASP A 200 -1.10 -26.14 -25.42
CA ASP A 200 -2.23 -26.84 -24.79
C ASP A 200 -2.31 -26.56 -23.29
N GLU A 201 -1.17 -26.54 -22.59
CA GLU A 201 -1.11 -26.14 -21.18
C GLU A 201 -1.46 -24.67 -21.00
N ALA A 202 -1.00 -23.77 -21.88
CA ALA A 202 -1.33 -22.35 -21.79
C ALA A 202 -2.83 -22.09 -22.02
N ALA A 203 -3.52 -22.95 -22.78
CA ALA A 203 -4.97 -22.89 -22.97
C ALA A 203 -5.77 -23.41 -21.76
N ASP A 204 -5.13 -24.10 -20.83
CA ASP A 204 -5.73 -24.59 -19.58
C ASP A 204 -5.39 -23.64 -18.42
N GLN A 205 -6.39 -22.96 -17.86
CA GLN A 205 -6.19 -22.00 -16.77
C GLN A 205 -5.55 -22.63 -15.52
N GLU A 206 -5.78 -23.93 -15.25
CA GLU A 206 -5.24 -24.59 -14.07
C GLU A 206 -3.70 -24.70 -14.14
N ALA A 207 -3.14 -24.81 -15.35
CA ALA A 207 -1.71 -24.92 -15.58
C ALA A 207 -0.91 -23.65 -15.21
N TRP A 208 -1.59 -22.51 -15.06
CA TRP A 208 -0.94 -21.23 -14.77
C TRP A 208 -0.60 -21.06 -13.28
N GLY A 209 -1.32 -21.74 -12.37
CA GLY A 209 -1.12 -21.66 -10.92
C GLY A 209 -1.75 -20.44 -10.21
N GLU A 210 -1.73 -20.47 -8.88
CA GLU A 210 -2.53 -19.58 -8.00
C GLU A 210 -2.08 -18.10 -7.96
N SER A 211 -0.85 -17.81 -8.37
CA SER A 211 -0.28 -16.45 -8.39
C SER A 211 0.13 -16.01 -9.81
N SER A 212 -0.63 -16.47 -10.79
CA SER A 212 -0.37 -16.23 -12.22
C SER A 212 -0.91 -14.89 -12.71
N ALA A 213 -0.61 -14.56 -13.96
CA ALA A 213 -1.22 -13.44 -14.67
C ALA A 213 -2.76 -13.48 -14.62
N LEU A 214 -3.35 -14.68 -14.72
CA LEU A 214 -4.79 -14.86 -14.74
C LEU A 214 -5.40 -14.52 -13.37
N THR A 215 -4.82 -15.05 -12.29
CA THR A 215 -5.32 -14.78 -10.93
C THR A 215 -5.08 -13.35 -10.49
N ILE A 216 -3.98 -12.72 -10.95
CA ILE A 216 -3.71 -11.30 -10.71
C ILE A 216 -4.81 -10.43 -11.34
N LEU A 217 -5.17 -10.66 -12.61
CA LEU A 217 -6.23 -9.91 -13.27
C LEU A 217 -7.60 -10.17 -12.63
N GLU A 218 -7.90 -11.42 -12.27
CA GLU A 218 -9.17 -11.78 -11.61
C GLU A 218 -9.31 -11.17 -10.22
N ARG A 219 -8.24 -11.05 -9.46
CA ARG A 219 -8.25 -10.31 -8.19
C ARG A 219 -8.45 -8.83 -8.46
N ALA A 220 -7.65 -8.26 -9.36
CA ALA A 220 -7.65 -6.83 -9.64
C ALA A 220 -9.00 -6.30 -10.15
N ARG A 221 -9.77 -7.07 -10.92
CA ARG A 221 -11.12 -6.65 -11.37
C ARG A 221 -12.13 -6.51 -10.21
N GLN A 222 -11.88 -7.17 -9.08
CA GLN A 222 -12.75 -7.17 -7.91
C GLN A 222 -12.36 -6.11 -6.89
N VAL A 223 -11.14 -5.58 -6.97
CA VAL A 223 -10.65 -4.55 -6.05
C VAL A 223 -11.51 -3.30 -6.21
N VAL A 224 -12.06 -2.84 -5.10
CA VAL A 224 -12.79 -1.58 -5.02
C VAL A 224 -12.10 -0.62 -4.07
N VAL A 225 -12.44 0.65 -4.17
CA VAL A 225 -12.00 1.67 -3.22
C VAL A 225 -13.19 2.50 -2.77
N PRO A 226 -13.27 2.92 -1.50
CA PRO A 226 -14.25 3.90 -1.07
C PRO A 226 -14.21 5.14 -1.97
N ALA A 227 -15.37 5.63 -2.37
CA ALA A 227 -15.49 6.89 -3.08
C ALA A 227 -15.17 8.02 -2.09
N SER A 228 -13.90 8.44 -2.04
CA SER A 228 -13.46 9.63 -1.30
C SER A 228 -14.38 10.82 -1.61
N ASP A 229 -14.81 11.56 -0.58
CA ASP A 229 -15.83 12.64 -0.48
C ASP A 229 -15.88 13.72 -1.60
N ARG A 230 -15.93 13.32 -2.88
CA ARG A 230 -16.17 14.23 -4.01
C ARG A 230 -17.67 14.44 -4.21
N GLY A 231 -18.32 14.95 -3.18
CA GLY A 231 -19.67 15.49 -3.21
C GLY A 231 -20.81 14.48 -3.48
N GLU A 232 -22.03 14.94 -3.20
CA GLU A 232 -23.26 14.15 -3.26
C GLU A 232 -23.57 13.57 -4.66
N PHE A 233 -23.08 14.20 -5.73
CA PHE A 233 -23.34 13.81 -7.12
C PHE A 233 -22.63 12.50 -7.54
N VAL A 234 -21.37 12.33 -7.12
CA VAL A 234 -20.59 11.12 -7.45
C VAL A 234 -21.14 9.92 -6.67
N THR A 235 -21.48 10.13 -5.39
CA THR A 235 -22.04 9.09 -4.51
C THR A 235 -23.39 8.58 -5.00
N ARG A 236 -24.28 9.44 -5.52
CA ARG A 236 -25.57 9.01 -6.09
C ARG A 236 -25.43 8.25 -7.42
N THR A 237 -24.39 8.54 -8.22
CA THR A 237 -24.24 7.99 -9.58
C THR A 237 -23.38 6.74 -9.64
N TYR A 238 -22.37 6.64 -8.78
CA TYR A 238 -21.36 5.58 -8.78
C TYR A 238 -21.29 4.79 -7.47
N GLY A 239 -22.01 5.22 -6.42
CA GLY A 239 -22.04 4.56 -5.11
C GLY A 239 -20.93 4.99 -4.16
N ALA A 240 -20.93 4.37 -2.97
CA ALA A 240 -19.94 4.58 -1.93
C ALA A 240 -18.57 3.95 -2.26
N TYR A 241 -18.50 3.17 -3.34
CA TYR A 241 -17.29 2.50 -3.80
C TYR A 241 -17.08 2.74 -5.30
N ARG A 242 -15.83 2.72 -5.73
CA ARG A 242 -15.43 2.73 -7.14
C ARG A 242 -14.76 1.42 -7.49
N GLY A 243 -15.14 0.87 -8.65
CA GLY A 243 -14.47 -0.28 -9.25
C GLY A 243 -13.27 0.12 -10.11
N PRO A 244 -12.53 -0.87 -10.61
CA PRO A 244 -11.40 -0.66 -11.50
C PRO A 244 -11.86 -0.25 -12.90
N PHE A 245 -10.94 0.29 -13.69
CA PHE A 245 -11.13 0.53 -15.11
C PHE A 245 -9.96 -0.09 -15.88
N LEU A 246 -10.22 -0.50 -17.13
CA LEU A 246 -9.22 -1.10 -17.99
C LEU A 246 -8.50 0.01 -18.77
N THR A 247 -7.18 -0.11 -18.90
CA THR A 247 -6.37 0.62 -19.85
C THR A 247 -5.64 -0.36 -20.76
N THR A 248 -5.71 -0.15 -22.07
CA THR A 248 -5.04 -0.98 -23.08
C THR A 248 -4.05 -0.16 -23.89
N ARG A 249 -2.87 -0.72 -24.15
CA ARG A 249 -1.79 -0.06 -24.90
C ARG A 249 -1.10 -1.04 -25.83
N VAL A 250 -0.56 -0.53 -26.93
CA VAL A 250 0.35 -1.26 -27.81
C VAL A 250 1.60 -0.43 -28.00
N GLY A 251 2.77 -1.03 -27.79
CA GLY A 251 4.05 -0.34 -27.95
C GLY A 251 5.04 -0.73 -26.87
N ASN A 252 5.87 0.22 -26.46
CA ASN A 252 6.71 0.03 -25.28
C ASN A 252 5.80 0.05 -24.04
N PRO A 253 5.85 -0.97 -23.17
CA PRO A 253 5.05 -0.94 -21.96
C PRO A 253 5.43 0.29 -21.14
N VAL A 254 4.42 1.05 -20.71
CA VAL A 254 4.65 2.19 -19.83
C VAL A 254 4.82 1.64 -18.42
N ASP A 255 5.98 1.91 -17.83
CA ASP A 255 6.24 1.60 -16.44
C ASP A 255 5.56 2.65 -15.54
N ALA A 256 4.23 2.50 -15.38
CA ALA A 256 3.41 3.42 -14.58
C ALA A 256 3.96 3.59 -13.15
N CYS A 257 4.58 2.52 -12.64
CA CYS A 257 5.20 2.45 -11.33
C CYS A 257 6.62 3.04 -11.27
N ARG A 258 7.36 3.10 -12.40
CA ARG A 258 8.79 3.48 -12.47
C ARG A 258 9.76 2.48 -11.79
N TRP A 259 9.43 1.20 -11.77
CA TRP A 259 10.22 0.14 -11.11
C TRP A 259 11.24 -0.53 -12.03
N GLY A 260 11.21 -0.23 -13.32
CA GLY A 260 11.75 -1.09 -14.35
C GLY A 260 10.90 -2.36 -14.43
N ARG A 261 10.18 -2.58 -15.52
CA ARG A 261 9.50 -3.85 -15.74
C ARG A 261 10.57 -4.94 -15.83
N VAL A 262 10.56 -5.87 -14.88
CA VAL A 262 11.41 -7.07 -14.85
C VAL A 262 10.53 -8.28 -15.20
N PRO A 263 11.00 -9.22 -16.05
CA PRO A 263 12.20 -9.09 -16.87
C PRO A 263 12.08 -7.91 -17.83
N ALA A 264 13.22 -7.33 -18.22
CA ALA A 264 13.24 -6.26 -19.21
C ALA A 264 12.46 -6.73 -20.46
N PRO A 265 11.68 -5.84 -21.11
CA PRO A 265 10.98 -6.17 -22.33
C PRO A 265 11.92 -6.90 -23.30
N PRO A 266 11.50 -8.02 -23.91
CA PRO A 266 12.26 -8.66 -24.97
C PRO A 266 12.71 -7.61 -25.99
N ALA A 267 14.03 -7.50 -26.21
CA ALA A 267 14.61 -6.36 -26.92
C ALA A 267 13.99 -6.17 -28.31
N GLY A 268 13.47 -4.97 -28.57
CA GLY A 268 12.86 -4.60 -29.85
C GLY A 268 11.44 -5.13 -30.10
N ARG A 269 10.80 -5.80 -29.13
CA ARG A 269 9.41 -6.26 -29.24
C ARG A 269 8.46 -5.28 -28.57
N GLN A 270 7.34 -5.00 -29.24
CA GLN A 270 6.23 -4.24 -28.65
C GLN A 270 5.36 -5.17 -27.80
N ALA A 271 4.90 -4.67 -26.67
CA ALA A 271 3.91 -5.33 -25.84
C ALA A 271 2.50 -4.86 -26.21
N TRP A 272 1.55 -5.75 -26.05
CA TRP A 272 0.15 -5.42 -25.83
C TRP A 272 -0.12 -5.48 -24.32
N SER A 273 -0.37 -4.32 -23.70
CA SER A 273 -0.55 -4.21 -22.25
C SER A 273 -2.03 -4.13 -21.89
N ILE A 274 -2.42 -4.91 -20.87
CA ILE A 274 -3.72 -4.90 -20.20
C ILE A 274 -3.46 -4.40 -18.77
N GLU A 275 -3.98 -3.23 -18.42
CA GLU A 275 -3.77 -2.61 -17.11
C GLU A 275 -5.11 -2.37 -16.40
N LEU A 276 -5.29 -2.93 -15.22
CA LEU A 276 -6.44 -2.69 -14.35
C LEU A 276 -6.05 -1.67 -13.29
N SER A 277 -6.60 -0.47 -13.42
CA SER A 277 -6.27 0.68 -12.58
C SER A 277 -7.46 1.11 -11.74
N LEU A 278 -7.19 1.70 -10.58
CA LEU A 278 -8.17 2.41 -9.78
C LEU A 278 -7.88 3.91 -9.87
N ILE A 279 -8.93 4.73 -9.94
CA ILE A 279 -8.79 6.18 -10.21
C ILE A 279 -8.09 6.90 -9.04
N THR A 280 -7.99 6.28 -7.86
CA THR A 280 -7.61 6.98 -6.62
C THR A 280 -6.51 6.33 -5.80
N SER A 281 -5.78 5.35 -6.33
CA SER A 281 -4.62 4.80 -5.63
C SER A 281 -3.31 5.33 -6.22
N ASP A 282 -2.40 5.76 -5.36
CA ASP A 282 -0.96 5.89 -5.67
C ASP A 282 -0.29 4.51 -5.91
N ASP A 283 -1.09 3.43 -5.82
CA ASP A 283 -0.68 2.06 -6.04
C ASP A 283 -0.42 1.71 -7.51
N CYS A 284 0.43 0.70 -7.67
CA CYS A 284 0.72 0.08 -8.94
C CYS A 284 -0.52 -0.64 -9.51
N PRO A 285 -0.99 -0.33 -10.73
CA PRO A 285 -2.07 -1.09 -11.32
C PRO A 285 -1.62 -2.53 -11.57
N ALA A 286 -2.53 -3.48 -11.39
CA ALA A 286 -2.30 -4.84 -11.88
C ALA A 286 -2.18 -4.76 -13.41
N ALA A 287 -1.11 -5.31 -13.95
CA ALA A 287 -0.84 -5.23 -15.37
C ALA A 287 -0.38 -6.57 -15.92
N VAL A 288 -0.70 -6.82 -17.19
CA VAL A 288 -0.19 -7.94 -17.96
C VAL A 288 0.30 -7.43 -19.30
N ASP A 289 1.56 -7.69 -19.62
CA ASP A 289 2.12 -7.49 -20.95
C ASP A 289 2.13 -8.81 -21.71
N LEU A 290 1.50 -8.78 -22.88
CA LEU A 290 1.44 -9.89 -23.81
C LEU A 290 2.36 -9.59 -24.99
N TYR A 291 3.28 -10.51 -25.27
CA TYR A 291 4.13 -10.45 -26.45
C TYR A 291 3.76 -11.58 -27.41
N GLU A 292 3.71 -11.22 -28.69
CA GLU A 292 3.29 -12.12 -29.75
C GLU A 292 4.40 -12.37 -30.78
N THR A 293 4.41 -13.57 -31.34
CA THR A 293 5.18 -13.95 -32.52
C THR A 293 4.23 -14.58 -33.52
N GLY A 294 4.13 -14.01 -34.73
CA GLY A 294 3.18 -14.50 -35.74
C GLY A 294 1.72 -14.42 -35.31
N GLY A 295 1.35 -13.45 -34.47
CA GLY A 295 -0.01 -13.28 -33.95
C GLY A 295 -0.41 -14.27 -32.84
N ARG A 296 0.56 -14.97 -32.25
CA ARG A 296 0.38 -15.92 -31.15
C ARG A 296 1.14 -15.48 -29.92
N ILE A 297 0.53 -15.56 -28.75
CA ILE A 297 1.16 -15.17 -27.49
C ILE A 297 2.25 -16.19 -27.14
N ASP A 298 3.49 -15.72 -26.99
CA ASP A 298 4.65 -16.55 -26.60
C ASP A 298 5.28 -16.12 -25.28
N THR A 299 5.01 -14.89 -24.81
CA THR A 299 5.52 -14.40 -23.53
C THR A 299 4.44 -13.59 -22.84
N VAL A 300 4.24 -13.86 -21.54
CA VAL A 300 3.31 -13.13 -20.67
C VAL A 300 4.08 -12.66 -19.46
N ILE A 301 4.03 -11.35 -19.19
CA ILE A 301 4.65 -10.76 -18.01
C ILE A 301 3.55 -10.09 -17.18
N ALA A 302 3.31 -10.58 -15.98
CA ALA A 302 2.35 -10.02 -15.05
C ALA A 302 3.02 -9.23 -13.94
N TYR A 303 2.35 -8.17 -13.52
CA TYR A 303 2.75 -7.28 -12.44
C TYR A 303 1.60 -7.25 -11.44
N SER A 304 1.86 -7.70 -10.22
CA SER A 304 0.87 -7.69 -9.16
C SER A 304 0.60 -6.26 -8.68
N ALA A 305 -0.65 -5.96 -8.30
CA ALA A 305 -1.05 -4.67 -7.72
C ALA A 305 -0.58 -4.47 -6.28
N ALA A 306 0.47 -5.18 -5.82
CA ALA A 306 0.94 -5.06 -4.44
C ALA A 306 1.26 -3.58 -4.09
N PRO A 307 0.99 -3.14 -2.85
CA PRO A 307 1.38 -1.81 -2.37
C PRO A 307 2.90 -1.70 -2.39
N LYS A 308 3.42 -1.31 -3.54
CA LYS A 308 4.83 -1.21 -3.88
C LYS A 308 5.12 0.30 -3.97
N PRO A 309 5.91 0.90 -3.06
CA PRO A 309 6.18 2.34 -3.05
C PRO A 309 6.90 2.80 -4.34
N ARG A 310 6.22 3.58 -5.17
CA ARG A 310 6.72 4.12 -6.45
C ARG A 310 8.23 4.45 -6.42
N SER A 311 9.07 3.70 -7.13
CA SER A 311 10.52 3.95 -7.17
C SER A 311 10.83 5.17 -8.03
N THR A 312 11.78 6.00 -7.61
CA THR A 312 12.27 7.13 -8.40
C THR A 312 13.46 6.77 -9.28
N ASN A 313 14.02 5.55 -9.16
CA ASN A 313 15.20 5.06 -9.89
C ASN A 313 15.01 3.61 -10.41
N PRO A 314 15.05 3.36 -11.73
CA PRO A 314 14.97 2.02 -12.31
C PRO A 314 16.14 1.14 -11.84
N GLY A 315 15.85 -0.04 -11.27
CA GLY A 315 16.86 -1.00 -10.78
C GLY A 315 17.22 -0.89 -9.28
N GLN A 316 16.55 0.00 -8.54
CA GLN A 316 16.61 0.05 -7.08
C GLN A 316 15.19 -0.01 -6.50
N LEU A 317 15.05 -0.78 -5.44
CA LEU A 317 13.81 -0.93 -4.69
C LEU A 317 13.81 0.07 -3.53
N ALA A 318 12.76 0.87 -3.38
CA ALA A 318 12.60 1.68 -2.18
C ALA A 318 12.28 0.75 -0.98
N VAL A 319 13.14 0.77 0.05
CA VAL A 319 12.95 -0.08 1.22
C VAL A 319 11.66 0.32 1.94
N PRO A 320 10.70 -0.59 2.17
CA PRO A 320 9.45 -0.27 2.84
C PRO A 320 9.69 0.09 4.31
N LYS A 321 8.77 0.86 4.90
CA LYS A 321 8.80 1.13 6.34
C LYS A 321 8.36 -0.13 7.10
N VAL A 322 9.28 -0.68 7.88
CA VAL A 322 9.02 -1.79 8.81
C VAL A 322 9.29 -1.39 10.27
N VAL A 323 9.71 -0.15 10.53
CA VAL A 323 9.79 0.40 11.90
C VAL A 323 8.39 0.53 12.48
N GLY A 324 8.19 -0.05 13.67
CA GLY A 324 6.92 -0.02 14.41
C GLY A 324 6.04 -1.27 14.25
N ILE A 325 6.43 -2.23 13.40
CA ILE A 325 5.74 -3.53 13.28
C ILE A 325 6.57 -4.68 13.88
N ASP A 326 5.96 -5.85 14.03
CA ASP A 326 6.59 -7.06 14.55
C ASP A 326 7.73 -7.58 13.65
N GLU A 327 8.79 -8.14 14.24
CA GLU A 327 9.96 -8.67 13.52
C GLU A 327 9.57 -9.70 12.46
N ALA A 328 8.64 -10.62 12.76
CA ALA A 328 8.24 -11.65 11.80
C ALA A 328 7.49 -11.03 10.61
N ALA A 329 6.62 -10.05 10.87
CA ALA A 329 5.93 -9.30 9.82
C ALA A 329 6.92 -8.45 8.99
N ALA A 330 7.88 -7.78 9.63
CA ALA A 330 8.94 -7.03 8.98
C ALA A 330 9.80 -7.91 8.07
N ARG A 331 10.17 -9.11 8.53
CA ARG A 331 10.91 -10.09 7.73
C ARG A 331 10.11 -10.55 6.54
N ALA A 332 8.83 -10.86 6.71
CA ALA A 332 7.96 -11.27 5.61
C ALA A 332 7.88 -10.18 4.53
N VAL A 333 7.65 -8.93 4.93
CA VAL A 333 7.58 -7.77 4.01
C VAL A 333 8.89 -7.56 3.24
N LEU A 334 10.05 -7.68 3.89
CA LEU A 334 11.34 -7.48 3.24
C LEU A 334 11.74 -8.66 2.32
N LEU A 335 11.48 -9.89 2.75
CA LEU A 335 11.77 -11.10 1.96
C LEU A 335 10.90 -11.19 0.71
N ASP A 336 9.62 -10.78 0.78
CA ASP A 336 8.72 -10.71 -0.37
C ASP A 336 9.24 -9.79 -1.48
N LEU A 337 10.04 -8.79 -1.10
CA LEU A 337 10.70 -7.88 -2.02
C LEU A 337 12.11 -8.33 -2.47
N GLY A 338 12.54 -9.53 -2.06
CA GLY A 338 13.86 -10.06 -2.36
C GLY A 338 15.00 -9.35 -1.60
N ILE A 339 14.70 -8.74 -0.45
CA ILE A 339 15.66 -8.11 0.46
C ILE A 339 16.02 -9.08 1.59
N ASP A 340 17.31 -9.29 1.81
CA ASP A 340 17.81 -10.08 2.95
C ASP A 340 17.68 -9.31 4.27
N VAL A 341 17.51 -10.00 5.40
CA VAL A 341 17.33 -9.35 6.71
C VAL A 341 18.37 -9.79 7.75
N SER A 342 19.10 -8.83 8.32
CA SER A 342 19.84 -9.01 9.58
C SER A 342 19.15 -8.29 10.74
N VAL A 343 19.23 -8.84 11.94
CA VAL A 343 18.56 -8.29 13.13
C VAL A 343 19.53 -8.21 14.30
N ASP A 344 19.61 -7.03 14.90
CA ASP A 344 20.16 -6.83 16.24
C ASP A 344 19.03 -6.62 17.24
N TYR A 345 19.20 -7.14 18.45
CA TYR A 345 18.25 -6.92 19.53
C TYR A 345 18.80 -5.87 20.49
N LYS A 346 17.95 -4.91 20.87
CA LYS A 346 18.31 -3.88 21.83
C LYS A 346 17.40 -3.98 23.05
N ASP A 347 18.01 -4.18 24.22
CA ASP A 347 17.30 -4.21 25.49
C ASP A 347 16.90 -2.77 25.93
N ARG A 348 15.69 -2.63 26.49
CA ARG A 348 15.19 -1.42 27.20
C ARG A 348 15.06 -0.14 26.36
N ALA A 349 14.47 -0.20 25.17
CA ALA A 349 14.10 0.98 24.39
C ALA A 349 12.62 1.37 24.61
N GLY A 350 12.27 1.83 25.80
CA GLY A 350 10.92 2.27 26.14
C GLY A 350 9.90 1.13 26.34
N CYS A 351 8.62 1.47 26.52
CA CYS A 351 7.52 0.52 26.73
C CYS A 351 6.95 -0.08 25.42
N LEU A 352 7.78 -0.18 24.39
CA LEU A 352 7.37 -0.77 23.12
C LEU A 352 7.21 -2.29 23.29
N PRO A 353 6.30 -2.95 22.56
CA PRO A 353 6.15 -4.41 22.65
C PRO A 353 7.46 -5.13 22.34
N ASP A 354 7.65 -6.29 22.96
CA ASP A 354 8.77 -7.18 22.61
C ASP A 354 8.64 -7.61 21.15
N GLY A 355 9.76 -7.71 20.43
CA GLY A 355 9.75 -8.12 19.03
C GLY A 355 9.39 -7.03 18.02
N VAL A 356 9.09 -5.80 18.45
CA VAL A 356 8.82 -4.68 17.51
C VAL A 356 10.12 -4.09 16.97
N VAL A 357 10.14 -3.78 15.68
CA VAL A 357 11.27 -3.12 15.02
C VAL A 357 11.36 -1.64 15.46
N LEU A 358 12.46 -1.28 16.10
CA LEU A 358 12.79 0.07 16.56
C LEU A 358 13.44 0.92 15.46
N ARG A 359 14.22 0.27 14.60
CA ARG A 359 15.00 0.95 13.55
C ARG A 359 15.26 0.00 12.40
N GLN A 360 15.32 0.54 11.20
CA GLN A 360 15.77 -0.17 10.00
C GLN A 360 16.90 0.61 9.33
N GLN A 361 17.75 -0.08 8.58
CA GLN A 361 18.76 0.50 7.69
C GLN A 361 18.91 -0.38 6.44
N PRO A 362 18.82 0.12 5.19
CA PRO A 362 18.43 1.48 4.79
C PRO A 362 17.10 1.97 5.39
N THR A 363 16.97 3.28 5.57
CA THR A 363 15.74 3.87 6.12
C THR A 363 14.58 3.78 5.12
N ALA A 364 13.34 3.96 5.59
CA ALA A 364 12.18 3.81 4.71
C ALA A 364 12.23 4.80 3.53
N GLY A 365 12.04 4.29 2.31
CA GLY A 365 12.12 5.07 1.08
C GLY A 365 13.54 5.20 0.52
N GLU A 366 14.59 4.82 1.25
CA GLU A 366 15.93 4.74 0.68
C GLU A 366 16.02 3.58 -0.31
N PRO A 367 16.78 3.73 -1.40
CA PRO A 367 16.96 2.66 -2.37
C PRO A 367 17.87 1.55 -1.84
N ALA A 368 17.45 0.30 -2.02
CA ALA A 368 18.27 -0.89 -1.88
C ALA A 368 18.38 -1.62 -3.24
N PRO A 369 19.58 -2.06 -3.65
CA PRO A 369 19.74 -3.01 -4.74
C PRO A 369 18.99 -4.32 -4.46
N HIS A 370 18.53 -5.00 -5.51
CA HIS A 370 17.97 -6.35 -5.37
C HIS A 370 19.00 -7.33 -4.78
N GLY A 371 18.61 -8.09 -3.77
CA GLY A 371 19.48 -9.05 -3.06
C GLY A 371 20.38 -8.42 -1.98
N ASP A 372 20.24 -7.12 -1.71
CA ASP A 372 20.97 -6.46 -0.64
C ASP A 372 20.26 -6.66 0.73
N ARG A 373 20.97 -6.36 1.82
CA ARG A 373 20.51 -6.67 3.18
C ARG A 373 20.00 -5.44 3.95
N VAL A 374 18.79 -5.51 4.49
CA VAL A 374 18.27 -4.57 5.48
C VAL A 374 18.61 -5.04 6.89
N HIS A 375 19.15 -4.11 7.68
CA HIS A 375 19.47 -4.31 9.08
C HIS A 375 18.38 -3.72 9.98
N LEU A 376 17.75 -4.56 10.79
CA LEU A 376 16.76 -4.16 11.78
C LEU A 376 17.37 -4.10 13.17
N VAL A 377 16.92 -3.15 13.98
CA VAL A 377 17.10 -3.17 15.43
C VAL A 377 15.74 -3.46 16.03
N VAL A 378 15.60 -4.57 16.73
CA VAL A 378 14.36 -5.05 17.32
C VAL A 378 14.38 -4.87 18.83
N ASN A 379 13.25 -4.47 19.38
CA ASN A 379 13.09 -4.30 20.81
C ASN A 379 13.11 -5.65 21.51
N ARG A 380 13.86 -5.73 22.63
CA ARG A 380 13.85 -6.88 23.51
C ARG A 380 13.50 -6.46 24.94
N ASN A 381 12.36 -6.92 25.45
CA ASN A 381 11.93 -6.70 26.83
C ASN A 381 12.24 -7.94 27.67
N GLN A 382 12.94 -7.76 28.79
CA GLN A 382 13.27 -8.86 29.71
C GLN A 382 12.36 -8.93 30.95
N ASP A 383 11.33 -8.08 31.11
CA ASP A 383 10.39 -8.14 32.24
C ASP A 383 8.99 -7.56 31.88
N ASP A 384 7.93 -8.14 32.47
CA ASP A 384 6.49 -8.00 32.18
C ASP A 384 5.85 -6.64 32.56
N GLY A 385 6.62 -5.55 32.62
CA GLY A 385 6.21 -4.25 33.16
C GLY A 385 5.32 -3.38 32.24
N CYS A 386 4.64 -3.94 31.24
CA CYS A 386 3.82 -3.18 30.28
C CYS A 386 2.38 -3.71 30.22
N GLY A 387 1.59 -3.36 31.23
CA GLY A 387 0.14 -3.50 31.22
C GLY A 387 -0.49 -2.21 31.72
N GLY A 388 -0.78 -1.26 30.82
CA GLY A 388 -1.51 -0.02 31.11
C GLY A 388 -2.86 0.02 30.37
N PRO A 389 -3.89 0.71 30.90
CA PRO A 389 -5.25 0.74 30.34
C PRO A 389 -5.34 1.52 29.00
N PRO A 390 -6.45 1.40 28.24
CA PRO A 390 -6.63 2.04 26.93
C PRO A 390 -6.47 3.57 26.98
N GLY A 391 -5.95 4.15 25.88
CA GLY A 391 -5.62 5.57 25.74
C GLY A 391 -6.80 6.53 26.01
N PRO A 392 -6.51 7.81 26.32
CA PRO A 392 -7.46 8.68 27.02
C PRO A 392 -8.62 9.20 26.16
N ALA A 393 -9.72 9.52 26.84
CA ALA A 393 -10.97 10.01 26.25
C ALA A 393 -10.85 11.39 25.59
N ALA A 394 -11.84 11.77 24.77
CA ALA A 394 -11.89 12.99 23.95
C ALA A 394 -11.48 14.31 24.65
N GLY A 395 -11.59 14.41 25.99
CA GLY A 395 -11.15 15.59 26.76
C GLY A 395 -9.64 15.82 26.85
N GLU A 396 -8.80 14.80 26.60
CA GLU A 396 -7.34 14.94 26.60
C GLU A 396 -6.83 15.63 25.33
N ARG A 397 -7.45 15.36 24.18
CA ARG A 397 -7.10 15.99 22.89
C ARG A 397 -7.33 17.50 22.92
N ASP A 398 -8.49 17.91 23.41
CA ASP A 398 -8.82 19.32 23.55
C ASP A 398 -7.91 20.01 24.58
N ARG A 399 -7.47 19.26 25.62
CA ARG A 399 -6.50 19.77 26.59
C ARG A 399 -5.18 20.09 25.88
N ILE A 400 -4.62 19.19 25.08
CA ILE A 400 -3.34 19.41 24.38
C ILE A 400 -3.42 20.62 23.45
N GLY A 401 -4.50 20.71 22.66
CA GLY A 401 -4.73 21.85 21.76
C GLY A 401 -4.81 23.18 22.52
N ARG A 402 -5.58 23.24 23.62
CA ARG A 402 -5.62 24.44 24.49
C ARG A 402 -4.24 24.80 25.05
N LEU A 403 -3.48 23.82 25.55
CA LEU A 403 -2.17 24.08 26.14
C LEU A 403 -1.17 24.65 25.12
N PHE A 404 -1.27 24.26 23.85
CA PHE A 404 -0.45 24.85 22.79
C PHE A 404 -0.91 26.26 22.40
N VAL A 405 -2.22 26.53 22.41
CA VAL A 405 -2.78 27.89 22.21
C VAL A 405 -2.35 28.84 23.33
N GLU A 406 -2.44 28.41 24.59
CA GLU A 406 -1.93 29.16 25.75
C GLU A 406 -0.44 29.50 25.59
N PHE A 407 0.35 28.53 25.13
CA PHE A 407 1.76 28.76 24.80
C PHE A 407 1.89 29.81 23.68
N ALA A 408 1.17 29.70 22.58
CA ALA A 408 1.25 30.70 21.51
C ALA A 408 0.88 32.11 21.99
N ARG A 409 -0.14 32.24 22.85
CA ARG A 409 -0.66 33.51 23.37
C ARG A 409 0.18 34.18 24.46
N GLY A 410 1.24 33.55 24.95
CA GLY A 410 2.03 34.13 26.05
C GLY A 410 1.52 33.76 27.44
N GLU A 411 0.48 32.93 27.54
CA GLU A 411 -0.16 32.55 28.80
C GLU A 411 0.59 31.40 29.51
N ARG A 412 1.50 30.75 28.77
CA ARG A 412 2.33 29.63 29.23
C ARG A 412 3.74 29.72 28.66
N ASP A 413 4.74 29.33 29.45
CA ASP A 413 6.15 29.35 29.02
C ASP A 413 6.56 28.14 28.17
N LEU A 414 6.03 26.95 28.48
CA LEU A 414 6.42 25.69 27.83
C LEU A 414 5.21 24.88 27.38
N PRO A 415 5.09 24.50 26.10
CA PRO A 415 4.07 23.57 25.65
C PRO A 415 4.36 22.15 26.17
N PRO A 416 3.35 21.26 26.27
CA PRO A 416 3.54 19.89 26.71
C PRO A 416 4.20 19.08 25.59
N VAL A 417 5.50 19.15 25.41
CA VAL A 417 6.23 18.52 24.30
C VAL A 417 6.93 17.22 24.71
N ASP A 418 7.09 16.32 23.76
CA ASP A 418 8.03 15.19 23.80
C ASP A 418 9.09 15.48 22.76
N THR A 419 10.30 15.75 23.24
CA THR A 419 11.34 16.36 22.43
C THR A 419 12.24 15.27 21.85
N PRO A 420 12.62 15.38 20.57
CA PRO A 420 12.54 16.59 19.75
C PRO A 420 11.19 16.77 19.00
N VAL A 421 10.82 18.00 18.64
CA VAL A 421 9.51 18.32 18.00
C VAL A 421 9.69 18.66 16.53
N ASP A 422 8.99 17.96 15.65
CA ASP A 422 9.08 18.18 14.20
C ASP A 422 8.11 19.27 13.72
N LEU A 423 8.59 20.18 12.88
CA LEU A 423 7.82 21.29 12.36
C LEU A 423 7.60 21.18 10.85
N TYR A 424 6.34 21.38 10.44
CA TYR A 424 5.86 21.22 9.08
C TYR A 424 5.17 22.49 8.58
N LEU A 425 5.30 22.71 7.27
CA LEU A 425 4.61 23.78 6.55
C LEU A 425 3.94 23.18 5.31
N GLY A 426 2.62 23.21 5.26
CA GLY A 426 1.86 22.58 4.17
C GLY A 426 2.23 21.10 4.02
N ASN A 427 2.23 20.32 5.12
CA ASN A 427 2.63 18.90 5.14
C ASN A 427 4.09 18.61 4.79
N ARG A 428 4.91 19.60 4.45
CA ARG A 428 6.35 19.43 4.19
C ARG A 428 7.14 19.59 5.47
N PHE A 429 7.98 18.62 5.78
CA PHE A 429 8.94 18.74 6.88
C PHE A 429 9.89 19.91 6.61
N VAL A 430 10.06 20.79 7.59
CA VAL A 430 10.97 21.95 7.50
C VAL A 430 12.16 21.77 8.41
N LYS A 431 11.93 21.52 9.70
CA LYS A 431 12.99 21.35 10.71
C LYS A 431 12.44 20.68 11.97
N THR A 432 13.36 20.28 12.83
CA THR A 432 13.07 19.77 14.17
C THR A 432 13.62 20.76 15.22
N ILE A 433 12.89 20.97 16.31
CA ILE A 433 13.32 21.81 17.44
C ILE A 433 13.64 20.97 18.67
N SER A 434 14.65 21.41 19.42
CA SER A 434 15.12 20.73 20.63
C SER A 434 14.22 21.00 21.83
N ALA A 435 14.50 20.33 22.97
CA ALA A 435 13.84 20.64 24.23
C ALA A 435 14.04 22.08 24.68
N GLU A 436 15.24 22.62 24.51
CA GLU A 436 15.57 24.01 24.85
C GLU A 436 14.79 24.99 23.95
N ASP A 437 14.69 24.67 22.67
CA ASP A 437 14.00 25.50 21.68
C ASP A 437 12.47 25.41 21.75
N SER A 438 11.92 24.35 22.35
CA SER A 438 10.48 24.09 22.38
C SER A 438 9.66 25.14 23.13
N GLY A 439 10.28 25.84 24.10
CA GLY A 439 9.70 26.98 24.82
C GLY A 439 9.92 28.33 24.15
N VAL A 440 10.67 28.38 23.05
CA VAL A 440 11.03 29.62 22.36
C VAL A 440 10.09 29.82 21.17
N ARG A 441 9.17 30.78 21.26
CA ARG A 441 8.15 31.04 20.22
C ARG A 441 8.73 31.29 18.82
N SER A 442 9.86 32.01 18.73
CA SER A 442 10.54 32.25 17.44
C SER A 442 11.14 30.99 16.84
N SER A 443 11.38 29.93 17.62
CA SER A 443 11.86 28.64 17.10
C SER A 443 10.82 27.95 16.21
N TYR A 444 9.55 28.35 16.30
CA TYR A 444 8.47 27.87 15.42
C TYR A 444 8.38 28.63 14.08
N GLU A 445 9.27 29.58 13.81
CA GLU A 445 9.36 30.21 12.49
C GLU A 445 9.91 29.24 11.44
N LEU A 446 9.19 29.13 10.33
CA LEU A 446 9.41 28.23 9.21
C LEU A 446 9.68 29.02 7.94
N CYS A 447 10.52 28.44 7.09
CA CYS A 447 10.72 28.96 5.76
C CYS A 447 11.00 27.83 4.77
N VAL A 448 10.41 27.94 3.59
CA VAL A 448 10.66 27.08 2.43
C VAL A 448 11.01 27.95 1.22
N PRO A 449 11.86 27.47 0.29
CA PRO A 449 12.19 28.21 -0.92
C PRO A 449 10.93 28.55 -1.73
N GLY A 450 10.77 29.83 -2.07
CA GLY A 450 9.59 30.32 -2.81
C GLY A 450 8.39 30.73 -1.94
N GLY A 451 8.48 30.59 -0.62
CA GLY A 451 7.35 30.88 0.28
C GLY A 451 6.30 29.77 0.26
N TYR A 452 5.17 30.00 0.93
CA TYR A 452 4.05 29.06 0.99
C TYR A 452 2.73 29.82 0.98
N ALA A 453 1.76 29.32 0.20
CA ALA A 453 0.44 29.93 0.05
C ALA A 453 0.50 31.43 -0.32
N GLU A 454 1.35 31.76 -1.32
CA GLU A 454 1.67 33.12 -1.79
C GLU A 454 2.24 34.08 -0.73
N ARG A 455 2.61 33.56 0.45
CA ARG A 455 3.20 34.34 1.53
C ARG A 455 4.70 34.12 1.58
N SER A 456 5.44 35.20 1.71
CA SER A 456 6.88 35.21 1.91
C SER A 456 7.24 34.81 3.34
N CYS A 457 8.38 34.14 3.50
CA CYS A 457 8.95 33.84 4.81
C CYS A 457 9.26 35.10 5.64
N PRO A 458 9.33 34.99 6.99
CA PRO A 458 9.07 33.78 7.80
C PRO A 458 7.58 33.52 8.02
N LEU A 459 7.21 32.25 8.16
CA LEU A 459 5.85 31.80 8.44
C LEU A 459 5.83 31.03 9.76
N SER A 460 4.81 31.23 10.60
CA SER A 460 4.76 30.58 11.92
C SER A 460 3.32 30.34 12.34
N SER A 461 3.08 29.22 13.02
CA SER A 461 1.79 28.94 13.66
C SER A 461 1.55 29.84 14.87
N ILE A 462 2.61 30.36 15.51
CA ILE A 462 2.50 31.10 16.77
C ILE A 462 1.73 32.43 16.61
N PRO A 463 2.07 33.34 15.67
CA PRO A 463 1.31 34.57 15.49
C PRO A 463 -0.15 34.32 15.08
N LEU A 464 -0.42 33.27 14.28
CA LEU A 464 -1.77 32.91 13.86
C LEU A 464 -2.65 32.49 15.05
N LEU A 465 -2.10 31.70 15.97
CA LEU A 465 -2.79 31.28 17.19
C LEU A 465 -2.90 32.41 18.24
N ALA A 466 -1.91 33.31 18.27
CA ALA A 466 -1.88 34.44 19.19
C ALA A 466 -2.85 35.57 18.79
N GLU A 467 -2.95 35.86 17.49
CA GLU A 467 -3.67 37.02 16.94
C GLU A 467 -4.99 36.65 16.25
N GLY A 468 -5.21 35.36 15.94
CA GLY A 468 -6.32 34.88 15.11
C GLY A 468 -7.72 34.89 15.74
N GLY A 469 -7.91 35.52 16.90
CA GLY A 469 -9.20 35.61 17.59
C GLY A 469 -9.64 34.27 18.21
N ASP A 470 -10.95 34.01 18.22
CA ASP A 470 -11.54 32.78 18.75
C ASP A 470 -11.23 31.58 17.85
N VAL A 471 -10.62 30.56 18.44
CA VAL A 471 -10.21 29.32 17.76
C VAL A 471 -11.04 28.14 18.23
N GLU A 472 -11.31 27.21 17.32
CA GLU A 472 -11.94 25.92 17.60
C GLU A 472 -10.93 24.78 17.57
N LEU A 473 -11.21 23.72 18.33
CA LEU A 473 -10.42 22.49 18.39
C LEU A 473 -11.20 21.38 17.70
N LEU A 474 -10.59 20.80 16.69
CA LEU A 474 -11.23 19.86 15.78
C LEU A 474 -10.51 18.51 15.87
N ALA A 475 -11.31 17.45 16.01
CA ALA A 475 -10.83 16.07 16.10
C ALA A 475 -10.31 15.53 14.75
N ASP A 476 -10.84 16.08 13.66
CA ASP A 476 -10.44 15.82 12.28
C ASP A 476 -9.85 17.10 11.68
N ASN A 477 -9.24 17.03 10.50
CA ASN A 477 -8.86 18.22 9.73
C ASN A 477 -9.98 18.55 8.72
N PRO A 478 -11.00 19.35 9.07
CA PRO A 478 -12.05 19.72 8.11
C PRO A 478 -11.55 20.62 6.98
N TYR A 479 -10.26 20.98 7.01
CA TYR A 479 -9.59 21.80 6.02
C TYR A 479 -8.67 20.96 5.11
N GLU A 480 -9.08 19.73 4.77
CA GLU A 480 -8.41 18.93 3.73
C GLU A 480 -8.25 19.71 2.42
N LEU A 481 -9.18 20.63 2.12
CA LEU A 481 -9.09 21.56 0.98
C LEU A 481 -7.81 22.42 0.98
N LEU A 482 -7.27 22.77 2.16
CA LEU A 482 -5.99 23.50 2.28
C LEU A 482 -4.78 22.59 2.01
N SER A 483 -4.98 21.27 2.01
CA SER A 483 -3.96 20.25 1.82
C SER A 483 -4.02 19.56 0.45
N LEU A 484 -5.06 19.82 -0.36
CA LEU A 484 -5.29 19.15 -1.66
C LEU A 484 -4.20 19.41 -2.71
N LEU A 485 -3.39 20.46 -2.54
CA LEU A 485 -2.25 20.80 -3.41
C LEU A 485 -0.90 20.49 -2.76
N GLU A 486 -0.91 19.94 -1.54
CA GLU A 486 0.29 19.69 -0.74
C GLU A 486 0.58 18.18 -0.63
N PRO A 487 1.81 17.79 -0.21
CA PRO A 487 2.13 16.39 0.07
C PRO A 487 1.14 15.76 1.04
N GLU A 488 1.06 14.42 1.03
CA GLU A 488 0.21 13.70 1.98
C GLU A 488 0.45 14.16 3.42
N THR A 489 -0.63 14.22 4.20
CA THR A 489 -0.57 14.54 5.63
C THR A 489 0.42 13.60 6.34
N PRO A 490 1.41 14.12 7.08
CA PRO A 490 2.39 13.27 7.76
C PRO A 490 1.74 12.32 8.80
N PRO A 491 2.26 11.10 9.01
CA PRO A 491 1.64 10.09 9.89
C PRO A 491 1.33 10.55 11.32
N GLN A 492 2.15 11.43 11.88
CA GLN A 492 1.93 12.06 13.21
C GLN A 492 0.66 12.93 13.29
N PHE A 493 0.06 13.27 12.15
CA PHE A 493 -1.19 14.03 12.04
C PHE A 493 -2.34 13.18 11.47
N ARG A 494 -2.09 11.88 11.22
CA ARG A 494 -3.12 10.89 10.87
C ARG A 494 -3.72 10.30 12.16
N ASP A 495 -4.94 9.78 12.08
CA ASP A 495 -5.65 9.12 13.19
C ASP A 495 -5.98 10.01 14.41
N ARG A 496 -6.45 9.39 15.51
CA ARG A 496 -6.92 10.04 16.75
C ARG A 496 -5.83 10.74 17.57
N ASN A 497 -4.60 10.84 17.08
CA ASN A 497 -3.43 11.36 17.79
C ASN A 497 -3.03 12.78 17.37
N ALA A 498 -3.98 13.51 16.78
CA ALA A 498 -3.82 14.92 16.46
C ALA A 498 -5.00 15.75 16.94
N VAL A 499 -4.77 17.05 17.07
CA VAL A 499 -5.81 18.06 17.25
C VAL A 499 -5.53 19.18 16.28
N THR A 500 -6.57 19.60 15.55
CA THR A 500 -6.47 20.72 14.62
C THR A 500 -7.03 21.96 15.29
N VAL A 501 -6.23 23.02 15.31
CA VAL A 501 -6.65 24.34 15.79
C VAL A 501 -6.88 25.22 14.58
N ALA A 502 -8.06 25.80 14.48
CA ALA A 502 -8.41 26.69 13.38
C ALA A 502 -9.26 27.85 13.90
N PRO A 503 -9.41 28.94 13.14
CA PRO A 503 -10.40 29.97 13.47
C PRO A 503 -11.80 29.36 13.54
N THR A 504 -12.61 29.84 14.48
CA THR A 504 -14.03 29.45 14.57
C THR A 504 -14.72 29.69 13.22
N ARG A 505 -15.50 28.71 12.73
CA ARG A 505 -16.16 28.77 11.41
C ARG A 505 -16.98 30.04 11.23
N ASP A 506 -16.64 30.78 10.18
CA ASP A 506 -17.43 31.89 9.63
C ASP A 506 -17.71 31.57 8.17
N GLU A 507 -19.00 31.38 7.84
CA GLU A 507 -19.46 30.98 6.49
C GLU A 507 -19.09 31.99 5.39
N ASN A 508 -18.67 33.21 5.76
CA ASN A 508 -18.25 34.25 4.82
C ASN A 508 -16.73 34.39 4.67
N ARG A 509 -15.92 33.56 5.34
CA ARG A 509 -14.46 33.65 5.26
C ARG A 509 -13.94 33.08 3.94
N ALA A 510 -13.13 33.85 3.21
CA ALA A 510 -12.49 33.37 1.99
C ALA A 510 -11.49 32.25 2.30
N LEU A 511 -11.41 31.25 1.42
CA LEU A 511 -10.47 30.12 1.54
C LEU A 511 -9.01 30.59 1.70
N LEU A 512 -8.63 31.67 1.00
CA LEU A 512 -7.30 32.29 1.07
C LEU A 512 -6.95 32.88 2.44
N ASP A 513 -7.96 33.26 3.22
CA ASP A 513 -7.82 33.83 4.56
C ASP A 513 -7.93 32.76 5.66
N THR A 514 -8.02 31.49 5.26
CA THR A 514 -8.16 30.36 6.19
C THR A 514 -6.79 29.76 6.50
N TRP A 515 -6.61 29.34 7.75
CA TRP A 515 -5.43 28.62 8.23
C TRP A 515 -5.85 27.54 9.22
N ALA A 516 -4.99 26.54 9.38
CA ALA A 516 -5.14 25.51 10.40
C ALA A 516 -3.76 25.12 10.94
N VAL A 517 -3.68 24.83 12.23
CA VAL A 517 -2.48 24.31 12.90
C VAL A 517 -2.80 22.91 13.41
N GLN A 518 -2.15 21.90 12.84
CA GLN A 518 -2.28 20.54 13.35
C GLN A 518 -1.19 20.27 14.38
N ILE A 519 -1.58 19.65 15.49
CA ILE A 519 -0.70 19.33 16.60
C ILE A 519 -0.76 17.81 16.81
N GLY A 520 0.33 17.12 16.50
CA GLY A 520 0.49 15.68 16.72
C GLY A 520 1.07 15.41 18.10
N TYR A 521 0.56 14.38 18.78
CA TYR A 521 0.98 14.01 20.12
C TYR A 521 1.12 12.50 20.33
N ASN A 522 1.92 12.10 21.32
CA ASN A 522 2.08 10.71 21.74
C ASN A 522 0.92 10.26 22.66
N ASP A 523 0.94 8.99 23.05
CA ASP A 523 -0.07 8.33 23.87
C ASP A 523 -0.22 8.90 25.30
N VAL A 524 0.77 9.67 25.77
CA VAL A 524 0.73 10.39 27.05
C VAL A 524 0.42 11.89 26.89
N GLY A 525 0.00 12.30 25.69
CA GLY A 525 -0.48 13.64 25.40
C GLY A 525 0.62 14.70 25.29
N GLN A 526 1.83 14.30 24.90
CA GLN A 526 2.94 15.22 24.64
C GLN A 526 3.10 15.44 23.14
N ILE A 527 3.28 16.70 22.75
CA ILE A 527 3.41 17.18 21.38
C ILE A 527 4.74 16.72 20.80
N THR A 528 4.65 15.98 19.70
CA THR A 528 5.79 15.47 18.93
C THR A 528 5.94 16.17 17.59
N ALA A 529 4.88 16.82 17.09
CA ALA A 529 4.93 17.54 15.83
C ALA A 529 3.90 18.68 15.72
N VAL A 530 4.22 19.70 14.92
CA VAL A 530 3.32 20.82 14.60
C VAL A 530 3.35 21.11 13.10
N ASN A 531 2.19 21.26 12.47
CA ASN A 531 2.05 21.55 11.05
C ASN A 531 1.20 22.79 10.81
N LEU A 532 1.71 23.74 10.04
CA LEU A 532 0.98 24.93 9.61
C LEU A 532 0.40 24.73 8.21
N LEU A 533 -0.91 24.82 8.09
CA LEU A 533 -1.67 24.82 6.84
C LEU A 533 -2.27 26.21 6.58
N MET A 534 -2.20 26.68 5.34
CA MET A 534 -2.76 27.97 4.92
C MET A 534 -3.47 27.87 3.57
N GLY A 535 -4.49 28.70 3.39
CA GLY A 535 -5.20 28.89 2.12
C GLY A 535 -4.29 29.40 1.02
N ALA A 536 -4.24 28.65 -0.08
CA ALA A 536 -3.59 28.98 -1.33
C ALA A 536 -4.65 29.07 -2.46
N PRO A 537 -4.42 29.91 -3.50
CA PRO A 537 -5.38 30.11 -4.59
C PRO A 537 -5.53 28.94 -5.57
#